data_AF-A0A7K3D2P5-F1
#
_entry.id   AF-A0A7K3D2P5-F1
#
_cell.length_a   1.000
_cell.length_b   1.000
_cell.length_c   1.000
_cell.angle_alpha   90.00
_cell.angle_beta   90.00
_cell.angle_gamma   90.00
#
_symmetry.space_group_name_H-M   'P 1'
#
loop_
_entity.id
_entity.type
_entity.pdbx_description
1 polymer ?
#
loop_
_entity_poly.entity_id
_entity_poly.type
_entity_poly.pdbx_seq_one_letter_code
_entity_poly.pdbx_strand_id
1 'polypeptide(L)'
;MAIIDTSTADPAPALRAAYAPLDDESRGRLLAGTHHDPHAVLGAHAVAGGVAFTVLRPYAEAVRVVVEGQEVPLHDVGDGLFSGLLPLGSIPAYELRVTYDGVETELQDPYRFLPALGELDLHLIREGRHEELWKALGAHPMTHEGVTGTRFTVWAPNALGVRVCGEFCHWDGTAHAMRSLGSSGVWELFLPGIGEGDLYKFDITRPDGTHTVRADPMARRAEVPPATASVVTRSTHEWADAEWMEHRADRPVHRSPFSVYEVHLPSWRPGLTYRQLADELAAYVSDAGFTHVEFMPVAEHPFGGSWGYQVTGLYAPTSRLGTPDDFKFLVDALHRAG
;
A
#
# COMPACT_ATOMS: atom_id res chain seq x y z
N MET A 1 -59.89 -33.64 15.23
CA MET A 1 -58.97 -32.68 14.59
C MET A 1 -57.85 -32.44 15.59
N ALA A 2 -56.71 -33.09 15.40
CA ALA A 2 -55.56 -32.96 16.29
C ALA A 2 -54.80 -31.68 15.92
N ILE A 3 -54.58 -30.82 16.90
CA ILE A 3 -53.75 -29.62 16.81
C ILE A 3 -52.31 -30.10 16.90
N ILE A 4 -51.57 -29.97 15.80
CA ILE A 4 -50.12 -30.21 15.78
C ILE A 4 -49.48 -28.95 16.34
N ASP A 5 -48.94 -29.08 17.54
CA ASP A 5 -48.10 -28.10 18.19
C ASP A 5 -46.78 -27.99 17.42
N THR A 6 -46.62 -26.89 16.68
CA THR A 6 -45.36 -26.55 16.02
C THR A 6 -44.38 -26.07 17.08
N SER A 7 -43.57 -27.02 17.54
CA SER A 7 -42.33 -26.80 18.29
C SER A 7 -41.57 -25.59 17.74
N THR A 8 -41.57 -24.50 18.51
CA THR A 8 -40.57 -23.44 18.41
C THR A 8 -39.24 -24.07 18.83
N ALA A 9 -38.35 -24.30 17.88
CA ALA A 9 -36.97 -24.64 18.18
C ALA A 9 -36.38 -23.52 19.06
N ASP A 10 -35.79 -23.89 20.19
CA ASP A 10 -35.02 -22.96 21.01
C ASP A 10 -33.96 -22.26 20.13
N PRO A 11 -33.77 -20.93 20.25
CA PRO A 11 -32.69 -20.26 19.56
C PRO A 11 -31.38 -20.94 19.97
N ALA A 12 -30.56 -21.32 18.98
CA ALA A 12 -29.24 -21.88 19.23
C ALA A 12 -28.49 -20.98 20.23
N PRO A 13 -27.79 -21.57 21.22
CA PRO A 13 -27.13 -20.78 22.27
C PRO A 13 -26.19 -19.78 21.61
N ALA A 14 -26.32 -18.50 22.00
CA ALA A 14 -25.47 -17.43 21.49
C ALA A 14 -24.00 -17.81 21.69
N LEU A 15 -23.23 -17.80 20.60
CA LEU A 15 -21.81 -18.07 20.64
C LEU A 15 -21.16 -17.05 21.59
N ARG A 16 -20.45 -17.53 22.61
CA ARG A 16 -19.71 -16.69 23.55
C ARG A 16 -18.24 -17.01 23.45
N ALA A 17 -17.43 -15.97 23.30
CA ALA A 17 -15.99 -16.11 23.33
C ALA A 17 -15.51 -16.40 24.76
N ALA A 18 -14.67 -17.41 24.95
CA ALA A 18 -13.83 -17.49 26.15
C ALA A 18 -12.63 -16.55 26.01
N TYR A 19 -11.96 -16.20 27.11
CA TYR A 19 -10.75 -15.37 27.03
C TYR A 19 -9.54 -16.18 26.52
N ALA A 20 -8.80 -15.65 25.54
CA ALA A 20 -7.54 -16.19 25.07
C ALA A 20 -6.40 -15.17 25.34
N PRO A 21 -5.53 -15.40 26.33
CA PRO A 21 -4.46 -14.46 26.65
C PRO A 21 -3.40 -14.41 25.54
N LEU A 22 -2.94 -13.21 25.22
CA LEU A 22 -1.70 -12.98 24.50
C LEU A 22 -0.55 -12.94 25.51
N ASP A 23 0.61 -13.50 25.18
CA ASP A 23 1.78 -13.42 26.05
C ASP A 23 2.29 -11.97 26.18
N ASP A 24 2.81 -11.62 27.35
CA ASP A 24 3.19 -10.24 27.68
C ASP A 24 4.32 -9.71 26.77
N GLU A 25 5.21 -10.58 26.28
CA GLU A 25 6.30 -10.20 25.38
C GLU A 25 5.75 -9.79 24.01
N SER A 26 4.90 -10.63 23.39
CA SER A 26 4.24 -10.33 22.12
C SER A 26 3.37 -9.08 22.23
N ARG A 27 2.60 -8.94 23.32
CA ARG A 27 1.83 -7.73 23.62
C ARG A 27 2.71 -6.50 23.65
N GLY A 28 3.80 -6.52 24.44
CA GLY A 28 4.73 -5.42 24.55
C GLY A 28 5.35 -5.04 23.20
N ARG A 29 5.75 -6.03 22.40
CA ARG A 29 6.33 -5.82 21.07
C ARG A 29 5.34 -5.26 20.06
N LEU A 30 4.08 -5.71 20.07
CA LEU A 30 3.03 -5.16 19.20
C LEU A 30 2.81 -3.68 19.48
N LEU A 31 2.61 -3.33 20.75
CA LEU A 31 2.35 -1.96 21.19
C LEU A 31 3.55 -1.04 20.93
N ALA A 32 4.77 -1.52 21.18
CA ALA A 32 6.01 -0.79 20.89
C ALA A 32 6.37 -0.74 19.40
N GLY A 33 5.66 -1.46 18.52
CA GLY A 33 5.96 -1.49 17.09
C GLY A 33 7.26 -2.21 16.75
N THR A 34 7.65 -3.20 17.55
CA THR A 34 8.87 -4.02 17.39
C THR A 34 8.55 -5.50 17.13
N HIS A 35 7.29 -5.83 16.85
CA HIS A 35 6.86 -7.17 16.51
C HIS A 35 7.14 -7.47 15.03
N HIS A 36 8.01 -8.44 14.77
CA HIS A 36 8.43 -8.78 13.42
C HIS A 36 7.41 -9.62 12.64
N ASP A 37 6.54 -10.36 13.32
CA ASP A 37 5.49 -11.17 12.68
C ASP A 37 4.12 -10.98 13.35
N PRO A 38 3.46 -9.82 13.18
CA PRO A 38 2.15 -9.57 13.79
C PRO A 38 1.08 -10.60 13.40
N HIS A 39 1.21 -11.26 12.25
CA HIS A 39 0.25 -12.27 11.78
C HIS A 39 0.30 -13.56 12.60
N ALA A 40 1.38 -13.84 13.34
CA ALA A 40 1.47 -14.98 14.24
C ALA A 40 0.60 -14.84 15.50
N VAL A 41 0.14 -13.61 15.80
CA VAL A 41 -0.56 -13.29 17.05
C VAL A 41 -1.89 -12.57 16.83
N LEU A 42 -1.98 -11.74 15.80
CA LEU A 42 -3.22 -11.08 15.37
C LEU A 42 -3.97 -11.93 14.35
N GLY A 43 -5.28 -11.72 14.24
CA GLY A 43 -6.17 -12.48 13.38
C GLY A 43 -6.71 -13.74 14.06
N ALA A 44 -7.16 -14.69 13.24
CA ALA A 44 -7.74 -15.94 13.67
C ALA A 44 -6.72 -17.09 13.66
N HIS A 45 -6.59 -17.80 14.79
CA HIS A 45 -5.63 -18.87 15.00
C HIS A 45 -6.30 -20.13 15.54
N ALA A 46 -6.04 -21.28 14.91
CA ALA A 46 -6.51 -22.56 15.42
C ALA A 46 -5.70 -22.96 16.67
N VAL A 47 -6.39 -23.20 17.79
CA VAL A 47 -5.78 -23.56 19.08
C VAL A 47 -6.53 -24.71 19.73
N ALA A 48 -5.98 -25.25 20.82
CA ALA A 48 -6.71 -26.25 21.61
C ALA A 48 -8.02 -25.64 22.14
N GLY A 49 -9.15 -26.24 21.77
CA GLY A 49 -10.49 -25.78 22.19
C GLY A 49 -11.23 -24.90 21.19
N GLY A 50 -10.63 -24.52 20.05
CA GLY A 50 -11.32 -23.83 18.97
C GLY A 50 -10.45 -22.86 18.18
N VAL A 51 -11.01 -21.70 17.83
CA VAL A 51 -10.32 -20.63 17.10
C VAL A 51 -10.23 -19.39 17.98
N ALA A 52 -9.00 -18.96 18.25
CA ALA A 52 -8.71 -17.72 18.95
C ALA A 52 -8.67 -16.56 17.96
N PHE A 53 -9.35 -15.47 18.28
CA PHE A 53 -9.34 -14.22 17.54
C PHE A 53 -8.66 -13.16 18.39
N THR A 54 -7.62 -12.53 17.85
CA THR A 54 -6.92 -11.42 18.51
C THR A 54 -6.90 -10.21 17.58
N VAL A 55 -7.38 -9.07 18.05
CA VAL A 55 -7.55 -7.87 17.24
C VAL A 55 -6.92 -6.67 17.96
N LEU A 56 -6.08 -5.92 17.27
CA LEU A 56 -5.52 -4.65 17.75
C LEU A 56 -6.23 -3.47 17.08
N ARG A 57 -7.06 -2.77 17.85
CA ARG A 57 -7.82 -1.57 17.44
C ARG A 57 -7.73 -0.54 18.57
N PRO A 58 -6.67 0.29 18.57
CA PRO A 58 -6.56 1.42 19.49
C PRO A 58 -7.81 2.27 19.48
N TYR A 59 -8.22 2.77 20.65
CA TYR A 59 -9.38 3.64 20.85
C TYR A 59 -10.76 3.04 20.54
N ALA A 60 -10.84 1.77 20.15
CA ALA A 60 -12.14 1.12 19.97
C ALA A 60 -12.82 0.91 21.33
N GLU A 61 -14.14 1.13 21.38
CA GLU A 61 -14.96 0.86 22.55
C GLU A 61 -15.36 -0.62 22.64
N ALA A 62 -15.55 -1.26 21.48
CA ALA A 62 -15.91 -2.67 21.36
C ALA A 62 -15.47 -3.25 20.03
N VAL A 63 -15.14 -4.55 20.03
CA VAL A 63 -14.87 -5.33 18.82
C VAL A 63 -15.70 -6.60 18.86
N ARG A 64 -16.35 -6.92 17.74
CA ARG A 64 -17.11 -8.16 17.53
C ARG A 64 -16.58 -8.84 16.28
N VAL A 65 -16.54 -10.17 16.31
CA VAL A 65 -16.30 -10.99 15.13
C VAL A 65 -17.66 -11.41 14.57
N VAL A 66 -17.84 -11.24 13.27
CA VAL A 66 -19.03 -11.70 12.55
C VAL A 66 -18.67 -13.00 11.85
N VAL A 67 -19.23 -14.12 12.33
CA VAL A 67 -19.03 -15.45 11.76
C VAL A 67 -20.39 -16.03 11.38
N GLU A 68 -20.58 -16.39 10.12
CA GLU A 68 -21.84 -16.97 9.62
C GLU A 68 -23.09 -16.12 9.98
N GLY A 69 -22.92 -14.78 10.00
CA GLY A 69 -23.98 -13.83 10.36
C GLY A 69 -24.23 -13.69 11.87
N GLN A 70 -23.48 -14.39 12.72
CA GLN A 70 -23.53 -14.24 14.17
C GLN A 70 -22.44 -13.28 14.64
N GLU A 71 -22.84 -12.28 15.43
CA GLU A 71 -21.93 -11.35 16.09
C GLU A 71 -21.51 -11.89 17.45
N VAL A 72 -20.20 -12.01 17.64
CA VAL A 72 -19.61 -12.50 18.89
C VAL A 72 -18.69 -11.42 19.46
N PRO A 73 -19.01 -10.83 20.62
CA PRO A 73 -18.16 -9.83 21.24
C PRO A 73 -16.85 -10.46 21.72
N LEU A 74 -15.75 -9.78 21.44
CA LEU A 74 -14.43 -10.08 22.00
C LEU A 74 -14.27 -9.40 23.37
N HIS A 75 -13.44 -9.99 24.22
CA HIS A 75 -13.07 -9.39 25.51
C HIS A 75 -12.08 -8.25 25.27
N ASP A 76 -12.34 -7.08 25.85
CA ASP A 76 -11.34 -6.01 25.94
C ASP A 76 -10.24 -6.43 26.91
N VAL A 77 -9.01 -6.46 26.43
CA VAL A 77 -7.82 -6.87 27.20
C VAL A 77 -6.92 -5.68 27.55
N GLY A 78 -7.36 -4.46 27.22
CA GLY A 78 -6.65 -3.20 27.40
C GLY A 78 -5.72 -2.84 26.24
N ASP A 79 -5.27 -1.59 26.20
CA ASP A 79 -4.35 -1.03 25.17
C ASP A 79 -4.86 -1.17 23.73
N GLY A 80 -6.18 -1.27 23.55
CA GLY A 80 -6.82 -1.48 22.26
C GLY A 80 -6.73 -2.92 21.74
N LEU A 81 -6.29 -3.88 22.56
CA LEU A 81 -6.33 -5.29 22.21
C LEU A 81 -7.67 -5.90 22.63
N PHE A 82 -8.20 -6.76 21.77
CA PHE A 82 -9.41 -7.53 21.99
C PHE A 82 -9.15 -9.00 21.68
N SER A 83 -9.68 -9.91 22.50
CA SER A 83 -9.44 -11.34 22.34
C SER A 83 -10.66 -12.20 22.63
N GLY A 84 -10.79 -13.32 21.91
CA GLY A 84 -11.85 -14.29 22.14
C GLY A 84 -11.59 -15.65 21.51
N LEU A 85 -11.91 -16.72 22.25
CA LEU A 85 -11.86 -18.11 21.80
C LEU A 85 -13.27 -18.60 21.48
N LEU A 86 -13.52 -18.95 20.22
CA LEU A 86 -14.79 -19.50 19.76
C LEU A 86 -14.63 -21.01 19.53
N PRO A 87 -15.62 -21.84 19.93
CA PRO A 87 -15.54 -23.30 19.82
C PRO A 87 -15.80 -23.78 18.38
N LEU A 88 -14.96 -23.37 17.45
CA LEU A 88 -15.05 -23.68 16.02
C LEU A 88 -14.06 -24.78 15.63
N GLY A 89 -14.42 -25.63 14.67
CA GLY A 89 -13.56 -26.73 14.21
C GLY A 89 -12.45 -26.31 13.24
N SER A 90 -12.60 -25.15 12.61
CA SER A 90 -11.63 -24.56 11.67
C SER A 90 -11.82 -23.04 11.63
N ILE A 91 -10.82 -22.32 11.12
CA ILE A 91 -10.90 -20.87 10.91
C ILE A 91 -11.99 -20.60 9.85
N PRO A 92 -13.06 -19.87 10.19
CA PRO A 92 -14.12 -19.54 9.24
C PRO A 92 -13.74 -18.32 8.40
N ALA A 93 -14.53 -18.01 7.36
CA ALA A 93 -14.59 -16.65 6.85
C ALA A 93 -15.25 -15.75 7.92
N TYR A 94 -14.68 -14.57 8.16
CA TYR A 94 -15.18 -13.65 9.17
C TYR A 94 -14.90 -12.20 8.80
N GLU A 95 -15.64 -11.32 9.46
CA GLU A 95 -15.46 -9.87 9.42
C GLU A 95 -15.39 -9.33 10.83
N LEU A 96 -14.90 -8.11 10.97
CA LEU A 96 -14.86 -7.40 12.24
C LEU A 96 -15.89 -6.29 12.21
N ARG A 97 -16.64 -6.16 13.31
CA ARG A 97 -17.44 -4.97 13.59
C ARG A 97 -16.84 -4.25 14.77
N VAL A 98 -16.41 -3.01 14.54
CA VAL A 98 -15.68 -2.19 15.52
C VAL A 98 -16.49 -0.95 15.84
N THR A 99 -16.61 -0.63 17.13
CA THR A 99 -17.33 0.56 17.60
C THR A 99 -16.32 1.64 18.00
N TYR A 100 -16.46 2.83 17.42
CA TYR A 100 -15.73 4.04 17.77
C TYR A 100 -16.72 5.17 18.04
N ASP A 101 -16.66 5.79 19.22
CA ASP A 101 -17.57 6.87 19.63
C ASP A 101 -19.06 6.54 19.37
N GLY A 102 -19.47 5.30 19.66
CA GLY A 102 -20.82 4.78 19.39
C GLY A 102 -21.17 4.49 17.92
N VAL A 103 -20.25 4.72 16.97
CA VAL A 103 -20.43 4.40 15.54
C VAL A 103 -19.84 3.02 15.24
N GLU A 104 -20.64 2.13 14.66
CA GLU A 104 -20.19 0.80 14.23
C GLU A 104 -19.67 0.83 12.78
N THR A 105 -18.48 0.28 12.58
CA THR A 105 -17.84 0.12 11.27
C THR A 105 -17.55 -1.35 11.03
N GLU A 106 -17.96 -1.86 9.87
CA GLU A 106 -17.63 -3.20 9.40
C GLU A 106 -16.34 -3.17 8.58
N LEU A 107 -15.42 -4.07 8.87
CA LEU A 107 -14.12 -4.13 8.22
C LEU A 107 -13.58 -5.55 8.10
N GLN A 108 -12.81 -5.78 7.04
CA GLN A 108 -12.03 -6.99 6.85
C GLN A 108 -10.79 -6.94 7.75
N ASP A 109 -10.43 -8.07 8.36
CA ASP A 109 -9.23 -8.17 9.19
C ASP A 109 -7.96 -8.26 8.32
N PRO A 110 -7.03 -7.29 8.35
CA PRO A 110 -5.79 -7.36 7.58
C PRO A 110 -4.93 -8.59 7.89
N TYR A 111 -5.02 -9.13 9.11
CA TYR A 111 -4.13 -10.19 9.58
C TYR A 111 -4.61 -11.60 9.23
N ARG A 112 -5.75 -11.74 8.53
CA ARG A 112 -6.22 -13.04 8.02
C ARG A 112 -5.59 -13.44 6.70
N PHE A 113 -4.96 -12.50 5.99
CA PHE A 113 -4.49 -12.70 4.61
C PHE A 113 -3.08 -13.29 4.57
N LEU A 114 -2.87 -14.26 3.67
CA LEU A 114 -1.55 -14.84 3.41
C LEU A 114 -0.61 -13.83 2.72
N PRO A 115 0.73 -14.04 2.76
CA PRO A 115 1.69 -13.24 2.00
C PRO A 115 1.28 -13.06 0.55
N ALA A 116 1.16 -11.79 0.12
CA ALA A 116 0.82 -11.43 -1.26
C ALA A 116 2.06 -11.25 -2.17
N LEU A 117 3.25 -11.56 -1.66
CA LEU A 117 4.51 -11.53 -2.42
C LEU A 117 5.11 -12.94 -2.47
N GLY A 118 5.53 -13.38 -3.66
CA GLY A 118 5.97 -14.76 -3.89
C GLY A 118 7.43 -15.03 -3.53
N GLU A 119 7.76 -16.30 -3.29
CA GLU A 119 9.13 -16.75 -2.98
C GLU A 119 10.14 -16.41 -4.07
N LEU A 120 9.74 -16.43 -5.35
CA LEU A 120 10.63 -16.08 -6.46
C LEU A 120 11.02 -14.59 -6.41
N ASP A 121 10.06 -13.70 -6.12
CA ASP A 121 10.33 -12.27 -5.98
C ASP A 121 11.33 -12.05 -4.83
N LEU A 122 11.06 -12.66 -3.66
CA LEU A 122 11.94 -12.59 -2.49
C LEU A 122 13.35 -13.10 -2.78
N HIS A 123 13.47 -14.20 -3.54
CA HIS A 123 14.75 -14.75 -3.96
C HIS A 123 15.52 -13.77 -4.87
N LEU A 124 14.88 -13.23 -5.91
CA LEU A 124 15.51 -12.28 -6.84
C LEU A 124 15.89 -10.96 -6.17
N ILE A 125 15.10 -10.50 -5.19
CA ILE A 125 15.43 -9.32 -4.37
C ILE A 125 16.72 -9.56 -3.60
N ARG A 126 16.85 -10.72 -2.94
CA ARG A 126 18.04 -11.08 -2.17
C ARG A 126 19.29 -11.23 -3.04
N GLU A 127 19.14 -11.69 -4.27
CA GLU A 127 20.25 -11.76 -5.23
C GLU A 127 20.60 -10.40 -5.85
N GLY A 128 19.77 -9.37 -5.68
CA GLY A 128 19.94 -8.08 -6.35
C GLY A 128 19.69 -8.16 -7.87
N ARG A 129 18.88 -9.13 -8.30
CA ARG A 129 18.65 -9.47 -9.72
C ARG A 129 17.19 -9.31 -10.16
N HIS A 130 16.36 -8.72 -9.31
CA HIS A 130 14.96 -8.48 -9.64
C HIS A 130 14.84 -7.29 -10.62
N GLU A 131 14.80 -7.58 -11.92
CA GLU A 131 14.77 -6.54 -12.96
C GLU A 131 13.47 -5.72 -12.96
N GLU A 132 12.36 -6.27 -12.43
CA GLU A 132 11.07 -5.57 -12.31
C GLU A 132 10.71 -5.24 -10.86
N LEU A 133 11.69 -4.80 -10.06
CA LEU A 133 11.55 -4.62 -8.60
C LEU A 133 10.34 -3.76 -8.20
N TRP A 134 9.98 -2.77 -9.02
CA TRP A 134 8.81 -1.90 -8.84
C TRP A 134 7.45 -2.60 -8.96
N LYS A 135 7.40 -3.87 -9.39
CA LYS A 135 6.20 -4.73 -9.34
C LYS A 135 6.09 -5.48 -8.01
N ALA A 136 7.23 -5.75 -7.38
CA ALA A 136 7.31 -6.47 -6.11
C ALA A 136 7.16 -5.51 -4.92
N LEU A 137 7.90 -4.40 -4.93
CA LEU A 137 7.95 -3.44 -3.82
C LEU A 137 7.01 -2.23 -4.02
N GLY A 138 6.68 -1.56 -2.92
CA GLY A 138 5.81 -0.38 -2.85
C GLY A 138 4.34 -0.71 -2.57
N ALA A 139 3.45 0.24 -2.87
CA ALA A 139 2.00 0.08 -2.75
C ALA A 139 1.33 -0.35 -4.08
N HIS A 140 0.58 -1.46 -4.04
CA HIS A 140 -0.10 -2.03 -5.20
C HIS A 140 -1.58 -2.33 -4.89
N PRO A 141 -2.51 -1.55 -5.46
CA PRO A 141 -3.92 -1.89 -5.45
C PRO A 141 -4.15 -3.24 -6.12
N MET A 142 -4.83 -4.15 -5.43
CA MET A 142 -5.09 -5.51 -5.91
C MET A 142 -6.34 -6.11 -5.28
N THR A 143 -6.82 -7.21 -5.87
CA THR A 143 -7.77 -8.12 -5.22
C THR A 143 -6.99 -9.30 -4.67
N HIS A 144 -7.03 -9.49 -3.35
CA HIS A 144 -6.36 -10.59 -2.64
C HIS A 144 -7.39 -11.43 -1.91
N GLU A 145 -7.41 -12.73 -2.17
CA GLU A 145 -8.39 -13.67 -1.59
C GLU A 145 -9.85 -13.19 -1.70
N GLY A 146 -10.21 -12.58 -2.85
CA GLY A 146 -11.55 -12.06 -3.14
C GLY A 146 -11.86 -10.68 -2.57
N VAL A 147 -10.94 -10.05 -1.83
CA VAL A 147 -11.12 -8.73 -1.21
C VAL A 147 -10.27 -7.68 -1.91
N THR A 148 -10.84 -6.52 -2.22
CA THR A 148 -10.11 -5.40 -2.81
C THR A 148 -9.39 -4.60 -1.72
N GLY A 149 -8.14 -4.24 -1.98
CA GLY A 149 -7.32 -3.44 -1.07
C GLY A 149 -5.97 -3.12 -1.70
N THR A 150 -4.99 -2.79 -0.86
CA THR A 150 -3.64 -2.47 -1.31
C THR A 150 -2.61 -3.30 -0.56
N ARG A 151 -1.71 -3.95 -1.31
CA ARG A 151 -0.51 -4.57 -0.76
C ARG A 151 0.57 -3.51 -0.59
N PHE A 152 1.09 -3.38 0.62
CA PHE A 152 2.23 -2.54 0.96
C PHE A 152 3.46 -3.42 1.19
N THR A 153 4.58 -3.04 0.57
CA THR A 153 5.84 -3.77 0.69
C THR A 153 7.02 -2.80 0.75
N VAL A 154 7.93 -2.98 1.71
CA VAL A 154 9.11 -2.13 1.85
C VAL A 154 10.32 -2.93 2.31
N TRP A 155 11.48 -2.64 1.73
CA TRP A 155 12.73 -3.25 2.16
C TRP A 155 13.35 -2.45 3.32
N ALA A 156 13.38 -3.06 4.50
CA ALA A 156 13.92 -2.46 5.73
C ALA A 156 14.54 -3.56 6.62
N PRO A 157 15.66 -4.18 6.19
CA PRO A 157 16.18 -5.42 6.78
C PRO A 157 16.57 -5.31 8.26
N ASN A 158 16.96 -4.11 8.71
CA ASN A 158 17.40 -3.88 10.09
C ASN A 158 16.31 -3.23 10.97
N ALA A 159 15.09 -3.05 10.46
CA ALA A 159 14.00 -2.55 11.28
C ALA A 159 13.60 -3.58 12.34
N LEU A 160 13.23 -3.13 13.53
CA LEU A 160 12.62 -4.00 14.54
C LEU A 160 11.13 -4.25 14.25
N GLY A 161 10.50 -3.29 13.58
CA GLY A 161 9.12 -3.35 13.13
C GLY A 161 8.83 -2.26 12.12
N VAL A 162 7.82 -2.50 11.28
CA VAL A 162 7.32 -1.51 10.31
C VAL A 162 5.81 -1.48 10.42
N ARG A 163 5.24 -0.28 10.34
CA ARG A 163 3.80 -0.05 10.28
C ARG A 163 3.46 0.79 9.05
N VAL A 164 2.26 0.61 8.51
CA VAL A 164 1.71 1.51 7.50
C VAL A 164 0.86 2.56 8.22
N CYS A 165 1.11 3.83 7.97
CA CYS A 165 0.26 4.91 8.47
C CYS A 165 -0.17 5.82 7.33
N GLY A 166 -1.36 6.40 7.45
CA GLY A 166 -1.95 7.21 6.39
C GLY A 166 -3.18 7.96 6.87
N GLU A 167 -3.86 8.63 5.95
CA GLU A 167 -5.08 9.38 6.26
C GLU A 167 -6.18 8.46 6.82
N PHE A 168 -6.31 7.25 6.28
CA PHE A 168 -7.26 6.22 6.70
C PHE A 168 -7.12 5.75 8.16
N CYS A 169 -6.01 6.09 8.83
CA CYS A 169 -5.79 5.79 10.24
C CYS A 169 -5.34 7.03 11.03
N HIS A 170 -5.63 8.23 10.53
CA HIS A 170 -5.25 9.50 11.14
C HIS A 170 -3.74 9.60 11.48
N TRP A 171 -2.90 9.00 10.62
CA TRP A 171 -1.45 8.90 10.80
C TRP A 171 -0.98 8.09 12.02
N ASP A 172 -1.87 7.34 12.69
CA ASP A 172 -1.53 6.35 13.71
C ASP A 172 -1.48 4.93 13.10
N GLY A 173 -0.26 4.42 12.90
CA GLY A 173 -0.02 3.10 12.31
C GLY A 173 -0.16 1.93 13.30
N THR A 174 -0.54 2.14 14.56
CA THR A 174 -0.49 1.12 15.61
C THR A 174 -1.27 -0.16 15.26
N ALA A 175 -2.42 -0.04 14.59
CA ALA A 175 -3.24 -1.17 14.14
C ALA A 175 -2.74 -1.85 12.85
N HIS A 176 -1.73 -1.29 12.17
CA HIS A 176 -1.31 -1.65 10.81
C HIS A 176 0.16 -2.06 10.76
N ALA A 177 0.56 -2.95 11.67
CA ALA A 177 1.90 -3.52 11.73
C ALA A 177 2.12 -4.53 10.59
N MET A 178 3.26 -4.42 9.92
CA MET A 178 3.66 -5.28 8.81
C MET A 178 4.40 -6.51 9.32
N ARG A 179 4.31 -7.64 8.60
CA ARG A 179 5.15 -8.82 8.85
C ARG A 179 6.46 -8.74 8.07
N SER A 180 7.54 -9.25 8.66
CA SER A 180 8.80 -9.48 7.97
C SER A 180 8.73 -10.81 7.20
N LEU A 181 9.07 -10.79 5.91
CA LEU A 181 9.11 -11.96 5.04
C LEU A 181 10.48 -12.67 5.13
N GLY A 182 10.77 -13.16 6.34
CA GLY A 182 11.96 -13.95 6.64
C GLY A 182 13.27 -13.19 6.45
N SER A 183 14.26 -13.85 5.83
CA SER A 183 15.62 -13.30 5.64
C SER A 183 15.75 -12.34 4.45
N SER A 184 14.66 -12.01 3.76
CA SER A 184 14.65 -11.05 2.66
C SER A 184 14.84 -9.60 3.13
N GLY A 185 14.45 -9.30 4.37
CA GLY A 185 14.35 -7.94 4.89
C GLY A 185 13.19 -7.13 4.31
N VAL A 186 12.29 -7.78 3.56
CA VAL A 186 11.06 -7.18 3.04
C VAL A 186 9.97 -7.29 4.09
N TRP A 187 9.31 -6.18 4.36
CA TRP A 187 8.12 -6.09 5.20
C TRP A 187 6.89 -6.00 4.33
N GLU A 188 5.82 -6.66 4.70
CA GLU A 188 4.59 -6.72 3.91
C GLU A 188 3.32 -6.65 4.77
N LEU A 189 2.29 -6.01 4.22
CA LEU A 189 0.93 -6.00 4.75
C LEU A 189 -0.06 -5.75 3.62
N PHE A 190 -1.12 -6.54 3.56
CA PHE A 190 -2.29 -6.23 2.74
C PHE A 190 -3.34 -5.51 3.60
N LEU A 191 -3.74 -4.31 3.18
CA LEU A 191 -4.82 -3.56 3.83
C LEU A 191 -6.07 -3.56 2.95
N PRO A 192 -7.14 -4.24 3.38
CA PRO A 192 -8.44 -4.20 2.72
C PRO A 192 -9.02 -2.79 2.66
N GLY A 193 -9.76 -2.48 1.61
CA GLY A 193 -10.50 -1.21 1.47
C GLY A 193 -9.64 0.02 1.15
N ILE A 194 -8.31 -0.09 1.24
CA ILE A 194 -7.37 0.97 0.86
C ILE A 194 -7.11 0.93 -0.65
N GLY A 195 -7.23 2.07 -1.31
CA GLY A 195 -7.25 2.16 -2.77
C GLY A 195 -6.53 3.40 -3.32
N GLU A 196 -6.75 3.64 -4.62
CA GLU A 196 -6.12 4.76 -5.32
C GLU A 196 -6.48 6.11 -4.69
N GLY A 197 -5.47 6.97 -4.50
CA GLY A 197 -5.61 8.29 -3.88
C GLY A 197 -5.27 8.32 -2.39
N ASP A 198 -5.27 7.18 -1.71
CA ASP A 198 -4.93 7.14 -0.28
C ASP A 198 -3.48 7.56 -0.01
N LEU A 199 -3.32 8.47 0.95
CA LEU A 199 -2.03 8.94 1.42
C LEU A 199 -1.46 7.97 2.45
N TYR A 200 -0.17 7.65 2.32
CA TYR A 200 0.50 6.78 3.26
C TYR A 200 2.00 7.07 3.41
N LYS A 201 2.55 6.56 4.52
CA LYS A 201 3.97 6.48 4.85
C LYS A 201 4.25 5.19 5.63
N PHE A 202 5.52 4.84 5.75
CA PHE A 202 5.97 3.77 6.64
C PHE A 202 6.50 4.35 7.95
N ASP A 203 5.93 3.94 9.07
CA ASP A 203 6.52 4.14 10.39
C ASP A 203 7.47 2.96 10.68
N ILE A 204 8.77 3.27 10.74
CA ILE A 204 9.85 2.30 10.86
C ILE A 204 10.49 2.43 12.24
N THR A 205 10.42 1.35 13.01
CA THR A 205 11.10 1.22 14.29
C THR A 205 12.52 0.76 14.07
N ARG A 206 13.48 1.60 14.48
CA ARG A 206 14.92 1.35 14.32
C ARG A 206 15.48 0.41 15.39
N PRO A 207 16.71 -0.12 15.20
CA PRO A 207 17.39 -0.93 16.22
C PRO A 207 17.56 -0.27 17.58
N ASP A 208 17.59 1.07 17.64
CA ASP A 208 17.67 1.84 18.90
C ASP A 208 16.29 2.06 19.56
N GLY A 209 15.22 1.50 19.00
CA GLY A 209 13.84 1.65 19.46
C GLY A 209 13.18 2.96 19.04
N THR A 210 13.87 3.86 18.34
CA THR A 210 13.27 5.10 17.85
C THR A 210 12.44 4.87 16.58
N HIS A 211 11.43 5.71 16.38
CA HIS A 211 10.57 5.65 15.21
C HIS A 211 10.99 6.66 14.15
N THR A 212 10.79 6.31 12.88
CA THR A 212 10.71 7.31 11.80
C THR A 212 9.64 7.02 10.81
N VAL A 213 8.92 8.08 10.46
CA VAL A 213 7.95 8.08 9.38
C VAL A 213 8.65 8.44 8.06
N ARG A 214 8.58 7.55 7.07
CA ARG A 214 9.27 7.65 5.77
C ARG A 214 8.27 7.54 4.62
N ALA A 215 8.49 8.33 3.57
CA ALA A 215 7.86 8.09 2.27
C ALA A 215 8.30 6.71 1.73
N ASP A 216 7.47 6.09 0.89
CA ASP A 216 7.81 4.85 0.21
C ASP A 216 8.96 5.09 -0.79
N PRO A 217 10.10 4.37 -0.67
CA PRO A 217 11.16 4.42 -1.67
C PRO A 217 10.71 4.04 -3.09
N MET A 218 9.64 3.24 -3.19
CA MET A 218 9.03 2.74 -4.42
C MET A 218 7.70 3.45 -4.75
N ALA A 219 7.45 4.62 -4.15
CA ALA A 219 6.27 5.41 -4.43
C ALA A 219 6.14 5.70 -5.93
N ARG A 220 4.95 5.41 -6.47
CA ARG A 220 4.61 5.70 -7.89
C ARG A 220 4.04 7.10 -8.08
N ARG A 221 3.66 7.75 -6.98
CA ARG A 221 3.16 9.11 -6.88
C ARG A 221 3.42 9.63 -5.47
N ALA A 222 3.69 10.92 -5.37
CA ALA A 222 3.85 11.62 -4.11
C ALA A 222 2.87 12.80 -4.02
N GLU A 223 2.66 13.32 -2.81
CA GLU A 223 2.04 14.63 -2.62
C GLU A 223 2.91 15.75 -3.20
N VAL A 224 2.27 16.88 -3.52
CA VAL A 224 2.97 18.08 -3.97
C VAL A 224 3.85 18.63 -2.82
N PRO A 225 5.17 18.84 -3.04
CA PRO A 225 6.04 19.43 -2.03
C PRO A 225 5.52 20.79 -1.53
N PRO A 226 5.66 21.11 -0.23
CA PRO A 226 6.54 20.49 0.75
C PRO A 226 5.98 19.26 1.47
N ALA A 227 4.77 18.80 1.13
CA ALA A 227 4.23 17.56 1.64
C ALA A 227 5.06 16.36 1.16
N THR A 228 4.97 15.22 1.87
CA THR A 228 5.94 14.11 1.72
C THR A 228 5.30 12.74 1.76
N ALA A 229 3.97 12.62 1.84
CA ALA A 229 3.34 11.31 1.76
C ALA A 229 3.46 10.73 0.36
N SER A 230 3.50 9.40 0.33
CA SER A 230 3.30 8.63 -0.88
C SER A 230 1.80 8.48 -1.12
N VAL A 231 1.40 8.36 -2.39
CA VAL A 231 -0.01 8.22 -2.78
C VAL A 231 -0.19 6.86 -3.43
N VAL A 232 -1.11 6.05 -2.93
CA VAL A 232 -1.48 4.78 -3.57
C VAL A 232 -1.99 5.11 -4.98
N THR A 233 -1.36 4.52 -6.00
CA THR A 233 -1.60 4.89 -7.40
C THR A 233 -1.64 3.67 -8.31
N ARG A 234 -2.66 3.63 -9.16
CA ARG A 234 -2.77 2.69 -10.28
C ARG A 234 -2.78 3.49 -11.57
N SER A 235 -2.00 3.06 -12.55
CA SER A 235 -2.02 3.67 -13.87
C SER A 235 -3.18 3.11 -14.69
N THR A 236 -3.84 3.98 -15.43
CA THR A 236 -4.93 3.66 -16.36
C THR A 236 -4.68 4.20 -17.77
N HIS A 237 -3.54 4.87 -17.99
CA HIS A 237 -3.13 5.40 -19.30
C HIS A 237 -3.02 4.29 -20.36
N GLU A 238 -3.72 4.50 -21.48
CA GLU A 238 -3.60 3.72 -22.70
C GLU A 238 -2.67 4.44 -23.68
N TRP A 239 -1.58 3.79 -24.07
CA TRP A 239 -0.58 4.36 -24.99
C TRP A 239 -1.09 4.36 -26.44
N ALA A 240 -0.71 5.39 -27.20
CA ALA A 240 -1.04 5.53 -28.62
C ALA A 240 0.22 5.74 -29.49
N ASP A 241 1.38 5.27 -29.02
CA ASP A 241 2.70 5.43 -29.63
C ASP A 241 3.25 4.14 -30.27
N ALA A 242 2.37 3.17 -30.56
CA ALA A 242 2.78 1.85 -31.04
C ALA A 242 3.65 1.90 -32.32
N GLU A 243 3.29 2.77 -33.28
CA GLU A 243 4.07 2.96 -34.52
C GLU A 243 5.48 3.49 -34.22
N TRP A 244 5.59 4.48 -33.33
CA TRP A 244 6.89 5.02 -32.90
C TRP A 244 7.73 3.95 -32.21
N MET A 245 7.15 3.20 -31.29
CA MET A 245 7.84 2.15 -30.54
C MET A 245 8.32 1.00 -31.42
N GLU A 246 7.57 0.66 -32.47
CA GLU A 246 7.98 -0.32 -33.49
C GLU A 246 9.24 0.14 -34.25
N HIS A 247 9.29 1.41 -34.65
CA HIS A 247 10.36 1.94 -35.52
C HIS A 247 11.54 2.57 -34.75
N ARG A 248 11.43 2.76 -33.43
CA ARG A 248 12.46 3.41 -32.58
C ARG A 248 13.86 2.82 -32.74
N ALA A 249 13.97 1.53 -33.05
CA ALA A 249 15.24 0.81 -33.16
C ALA A 249 15.68 0.52 -34.61
N ASP A 250 14.94 0.99 -35.62
CA ASP A 250 15.22 0.70 -37.04
C ASP A 250 16.60 1.17 -37.47
N ARG A 251 16.99 2.37 -37.02
CA ARG A 251 18.31 2.93 -37.25
C ARG A 251 19.02 3.09 -35.90
N PRO A 252 20.25 2.53 -35.76
CA PRO A 252 21.04 2.75 -34.57
C PRO A 252 21.23 4.25 -34.31
N VAL A 253 20.94 4.70 -33.07
CA VAL A 253 20.93 6.12 -32.67
C VAL A 253 22.21 6.86 -33.09
N HIS A 254 23.39 6.24 -32.95
CA HIS A 254 24.68 6.83 -33.33
C HIS A 254 24.85 7.10 -34.84
N ARG A 255 23.91 6.65 -35.67
CA ARG A 255 23.86 6.91 -37.11
C ARG A 255 22.69 7.82 -37.48
N SER A 256 21.73 8.05 -36.60
CA SER A 256 20.52 8.84 -36.86
C SER A 256 20.79 10.34 -36.72
N PRO A 257 19.99 11.22 -37.34
CA PRO A 257 19.94 12.63 -36.95
C PRO A 257 19.64 12.73 -35.44
N PHE A 258 20.45 13.51 -34.73
CA PHE A 258 20.35 13.61 -33.27
C PHE A 258 20.58 15.06 -32.83
N SER A 259 19.47 15.79 -32.73
CA SER A 259 19.39 17.17 -32.24
C SER A 259 18.46 17.19 -31.04
N VAL A 260 18.96 17.63 -29.89
CA VAL A 260 18.28 17.55 -28.58
C VAL A 260 17.91 18.94 -28.11
N TYR A 261 16.67 19.10 -27.67
CA TYR A 261 16.21 20.28 -26.94
C TYR A 261 16.15 19.95 -25.44
N GLU A 262 17.08 20.50 -24.66
CA GLU A 262 17.11 20.31 -23.20
C GLU A 262 16.08 21.22 -22.51
N VAL A 263 15.28 20.68 -21.59
CA VAL A 263 14.15 21.39 -20.97
C VAL A 263 14.04 21.12 -19.47
N HIS A 264 13.97 22.20 -18.70
CA HIS A 264 13.41 22.18 -17.34
C HIS A 264 11.90 22.43 -17.40
N LEU A 265 11.09 21.37 -17.29
CA LEU A 265 9.64 21.45 -17.49
C LEU A 265 8.95 22.57 -16.68
N PRO A 266 9.22 22.74 -15.37
CA PRO A 266 8.54 23.77 -14.58
C PRO A 266 8.87 25.21 -14.96
N SER A 267 10.02 25.47 -15.62
CA SER A 267 10.44 26.84 -15.97
C SER A 267 10.44 27.15 -17.46
N TRP A 268 10.19 26.17 -18.33
CA TRP A 268 10.09 26.42 -19.78
C TRP A 268 8.97 27.42 -20.08
N ARG A 269 7.77 27.14 -19.57
CA ARG A 269 6.65 28.07 -19.47
C ARG A 269 5.98 27.86 -18.11
N PRO A 270 6.25 28.73 -17.12
CA PRO A 270 5.75 28.54 -15.76
C PRO A 270 4.23 28.42 -15.69
N GLY A 271 3.75 27.47 -14.88
CA GLY A 271 2.32 27.24 -14.63
C GLY A 271 1.66 26.18 -15.51
N LEU A 272 2.40 25.56 -16.43
CA LEU A 272 1.86 24.47 -17.24
C LEU A 272 1.90 23.13 -16.50
N THR A 273 0.86 22.32 -16.71
CA THR A 273 0.79 20.90 -16.33
C THR A 273 1.42 20.02 -17.41
N TYR A 274 1.68 18.74 -17.12
CA TYR A 274 2.14 17.78 -18.12
C TYR A 274 1.22 17.70 -19.34
N ARG A 275 -0.11 17.80 -19.14
CA ARG A 275 -1.08 17.81 -20.25
C ARG A 275 -0.95 19.04 -21.15
N GLN A 276 -0.76 20.21 -20.56
CA GLN A 276 -0.57 21.44 -21.35
C GLN A 276 0.79 21.44 -22.05
N LEU A 277 1.82 20.90 -21.40
CA LEU A 277 3.13 20.68 -22.02
C LEU A 277 3.04 19.71 -23.20
N ALA A 278 2.19 18.67 -23.12
CA ALA A 278 1.98 17.71 -24.20
C ALA A 278 1.52 18.39 -25.51
N ASP A 279 0.75 19.47 -25.41
CA ASP A 279 0.33 20.26 -26.57
C ASP A 279 1.41 21.29 -26.96
N GLU A 280 1.80 22.15 -26.01
CA GLU A 280 2.63 23.31 -26.30
C GLU A 280 4.09 22.95 -26.60
N LEU A 281 4.68 22.06 -25.81
CA LEU A 281 6.08 21.67 -25.97
C LEU A 281 6.26 20.82 -27.22
N ALA A 282 5.37 19.84 -27.45
CA ALA A 282 5.43 18.97 -28.63
C ALA A 282 5.32 19.78 -29.94
N ALA A 283 4.37 20.71 -30.01
CA ALA A 283 4.23 21.59 -31.17
C ALA A 283 5.49 22.45 -31.39
N TYR A 284 6.06 23.02 -30.32
CA TYR A 284 7.24 23.87 -30.40
C TYR A 284 8.48 23.11 -30.88
N VAL A 285 8.77 21.93 -30.31
CA VAL A 285 9.98 21.17 -30.67
C VAL A 285 9.90 20.60 -32.08
N SER A 286 8.69 20.23 -32.52
CA SER A 286 8.41 19.76 -33.88
C SER A 286 8.60 20.89 -34.90
N ASP A 287 8.02 22.08 -34.66
CA ASP A 287 8.18 23.25 -35.54
C ASP A 287 9.66 23.71 -35.62
N ALA A 288 10.38 23.66 -34.50
CA ALA A 288 11.80 23.99 -34.45
C ALA A 288 12.72 22.92 -35.08
N GLY A 289 12.20 21.73 -35.43
CA GLY A 289 12.94 20.66 -36.09
C GLY A 289 13.92 19.90 -35.19
N PHE A 290 13.68 19.87 -33.87
CA PHE A 290 14.43 18.98 -32.98
C PHE A 290 13.96 17.53 -33.13
N THR A 291 14.86 16.59 -32.86
CA THR A 291 14.56 15.15 -32.96
C THR A 291 14.28 14.51 -31.60
N HIS A 292 14.71 15.15 -30.51
CA HIS A 292 14.63 14.61 -29.16
C HIS A 292 14.42 15.76 -28.17
N VAL A 293 13.76 15.45 -27.07
CA VAL A 293 13.68 16.33 -25.90
C VAL A 293 14.39 15.64 -24.74
N GLU A 294 15.33 16.34 -24.12
CA GLU A 294 15.98 15.87 -22.89
C GLU A 294 15.37 16.65 -21.72
N PHE A 295 14.73 15.93 -20.80
CA PHE A 295 14.23 16.55 -19.59
C PHE A 295 15.32 16.60 -18.53
N MET A 296 15.48 17.77 -17.90
CA MET A 296 16.06 17.82 -16.56
C MET A 296 15.28 16.88 -15.61
N PRO A 297 15.86 16.40 -14.50
CA PRO A 297 15.28 15.31 -13.72
C PRO A 297 13.80 15.52 -13.35
N VAL A 298 12.95 14.60 -13.83
CA VAL A 298 11.50 14.63 -13.61
C VAL A 298 11.07 13.85 -12.38
N ALA A 299 11.96 13.08 -11.76
CA ALA A 299 11.68 12.34 -10.53
C ALA A 299 11.35 13.29 -9.37
N GLU A 300 10.54 12.83 -8.41
CA GLU A 300 10.08 13.69 -7.32
C GLU A 300 11.23 14.18 -6.45
N HIS A 301 11.24 15.48 -6.19
CA HIS A 301 12.28 16.18 -5.46
C HIS A 301 11.66 17.29 -4.60
N PRO A 302 12.13 17.53 -3.37
CA PRO A 302 11.47 18.43 -2.43
C PRO A 302 11.74 19.91 -2.75
N PHE A 303 12.91 20.22 -3.32
CA PHE A 303 13.38 21.59 -3.50
C PHE A 303 13.53 21.96 -4.99
N GLY A 304 12.69 22.89 -5.47
CA GLY A 304 12.72 23.33 -6.88
C GLY A 304 14.04 23.99 -7.30
N GLY A 305 14.76 24.62 -6.37
CA GLY A 305 16.08 25.21 -6.64
C GLY A 305 17.19 24.19 -6.92
N SER A 306 16.93 22.89 -6.71
CA SER A 306 17.85 21.82 -7.11
C SER A 306 17.74 21.46 -8.61
N TRP A 307 16.76 22.03 -9.32
CA TRP A 307 16.41 21.69 -10.71
C TRP A 307 16.16 20.19 -10.94
N GLY A 308 15.74 19.49 -9.88
CA GLY A 308 15.45 18.06 -9.91
C GLY A 308 16.63 17.16 -9.50
N TYR A 309 17.85 17.66 -9.36
CA TYR A 309 19.01 16.80 -9.07
C TYR A 309 19.07 16.27 -7.63
N GLN A 310 18.32 16.85 -6.69
CA GLN A 310 18.20 16.35 -5.32
C GLN A 310 16.92 15.50 -5.16
N VAL A 311 16.90 14.34 -5.81
CA VAL A 311 15.74 13.42 -5.85
C VAL A 311 15.50 12.76 -4.50
N THR A 312 14.22 12.63 -4.13
CA THR A 312 13.78 11.82 -2.97
C THR A 312 12.76 10.74 -3.34
N GLY A 313 12.05 10.87 -4.46
CA GLY A 313 11.12 9.86 -4.98
C GLY A 313 11.55 9.37 -6.36
N LEU A 314 12.37 8.33 -6.41
CA LEU A 314 12.98 7.82 -7.65
C LEU A 314 11.97 7.21 -8.63
N TYR A 315 10.84 6.70 -8.13
CA TYR A 315 9.84 5.96 -8.92
C TYR A 315 8.57 6.77 -9.22
N ALA A 316 8.55 8.07 -8.87
CA ALA A 316 7.43 8.96 -9.12
C ALA A 316 7.88 10.17 -9.95
N PRO A 317 7.20 10.51 -11.05
CA PRO A 317 7.37 11.82 -11.67
C PRO A 317 6.87 12.90 -10.70
N THR A 318 7.46 14.10 -10.76
CA THR A 318 7.11 15.18 -9.83
C THR A 318 5.64 15.53 -9.97
N SER A 319 4.97 15.57 -8.82
CA SER A 319 3.54 15.85 -8.67
C SER A 319 3.19 17.32 -8.94
N ARG A 320 4.18 18.21 -9.01
CA ARG A 320 4.00 19.66 -9.31
C ARG A 320 3.29 19.92 -10.63
N LEU A 321 3.41 19.02 -11.59
CA LEU A 321 2.91 19.19 -12.95
C LEU A 321 1.71 18.28 -13.26
N GLY A 322 1.30 17.41 -12.33
CA GLY A 322 0.17 16.49 -12.52
C GLY A 322 0.45 15.07 -12.03
N THR A 323 -0.33 14.13 -12.54
CA THR A 323 -0.25 12.70 -12.19
C THR A 323 0.79 11.95 -13.04
N PRO A 324 1.18 10.73 -12.64
CA PRO A 324 2.02 9.87 -13.48
C PRO A 324 1.42 9.58 -14.87
N ASP A 325 0.09 9.46 -14.97
CA ASP A 325 -0.59 9.25 -16.26
C ASP A 325 -0.57 10.52 -17.13
N ASP A 326 -0.56 11.72 -16.52
CA ASP A 326 -0.37 12.97 -17.27
C ASP A 326 1.06 13.06 -17.82
N PHE A 327 2.06 12.57 -17.08
CA PHE A 327 3.44 12.49 -17.59
C PHE A 327 3.56 11.48 -18.74
N LYS A 328 2.90 10.32 -18.64
CA LYS A 328 2.81 9.36 -19.76
C LYS A 328 2.17 9.99 -20.99
N PHE A 329 1.10 10.78 -20.80
CA PHE A 329 0.44 11.52 -21.89
C PHE A 329 1.39 12.51 -22.58
N LEU A 330 2.28 13.19 -21.85
CA LEU A 330 3.32 14.05 -22.44
C LEU A 330 4.29 13.24 -23.31
N VAL A 331 4.77 12.09 -22.82
CA VAL A 331 5.66 11.20 -23.58
C VAL A 331 4.98 10.67 -24.84
N ASP A 332 3.74 10.19 -24.71
CA ASP A 332 2.90 9.70 -25.81
C ASP A 332 2.68 10.79 -26.88
N ALA A 333 2.40 12.03 -26.46
CA ALA A 333 2.24 13.16 -27.39
C ALA A 333 3.53 13.48 -28.15
N LEU A 334 4.69 13.44 -27.48
CA LEU A 334 5.99 13.62 -28.13
C LEU A 334 6.25 12.51 -29.15
N HIS A 335 6.03 11.24 -28.79
CA HIS A 335 6.20 10.11 -29.72
C HIS A 335 5.32 10.22 -30.97
N ARG A 336 4.06 10.67 -30.82
CA ARG A 336 3.16 10.91 -31.96
C ARG A 336 3.60 12.08 -32.84
N ALA A 337 4.42 12.99 -32.33
CA ALA A 337 4.97 14.11 -33.08
C ALA A 337 6.28 13.78 -33.82
N GLY A 338 6.85 12.58 -33.60
CA GLY A 338 8.11 12.08 -34.18
C GLY A 338 9.34 12.39 -33.34
#